data_AF-A0A6N7BB73-F1
#
_entry.id   AF-A0A6N7BB73-F1
#
_cell.length_a   1.000
_cell.length_b   1.000
_cell.length_c   1.000
_cell.angle_alpha   90.00
_cell.angle_beta   90.00
_cell.angle_gamma   90.00
#
_symmetry.space_group_name_H-M   'P 1'
#
loop_
_entity.id
_entity.type
_entity.pdbx_description
1 polymer ?
#
loop_
_entity_poly.entity_id
_entity_poly.type
_entity_poly.pdbx_seq_one_letter_code
_entity_poly.pdbx_strand_id
1 'polypeptide(L)'
;MKHYEYEINLFVDGELEKEQQSELFEHLANCEDCQSLFTDTLLLKEKSRVYCAENLYQIKSKPKPVSKFYKIAFYTSSAAAVLLLFLLITAKPKETFVTKNEVRVDTVFVEKEKPLLNEGNKKLFANIKQKSKSSNEVAFVNEIKKMKTTKITLSDLIKYDVGS
;
A
#
# COMPACT_ATOMS: atom_id res chain seq x y z
N MET A 1 -6.39 9.58 -17.60
CA MET A 1 -7.57 8.83 -17.14
C MET A 1 -7.56 8.82 -15.63
N LYS A 2 -8.61 9.32 -14.98
CA LYS A 2 -8.77 9.11 -13.53
C LYS A 2 -9.04 7.61 -13.33
N HIS A 3 -8.33 6.98 -12.40
CA HIS A 3 -8.59 5.60 -12.03
C HIS A 3 -9.66 5.62 -10.92
N TYR A 4 -10.90 5.23 -11.24
CA TYR A 4 -12.03 5.24 -10.31
C TYR A 4 -12.08 4.03 -9.36
N GLU A 5 -11.02 3.23 -9.31
CA GLU A 5 -10.93 2.05 -8.45
C GLU A 5 -11.07 2.42 -6.97
N TYR A 6 -10.55 3.58 -6.56
CA TYR A 6 -10.62 4.04 -5.18
C TYR A 6 -12.05 4.42 -4.79
N GLU A 7 -12.74 5.19 -5.63
CA GLU A 7 -14.11 5.66 -5.44
C GLU A 7 -15.09 4.48 -5.46
N ILE A 8 -14.86 3.48 -6.33
CA ILE A 8 -15.60 2.22 -6.34
C ILE A 8 -15.48 1.52 -4.99
N ASN A 9 -14.26 1.37 -4.46
CA ASN A 9 -14.04 0.73 -3.16
C ASN A 9 -14.72 1.50 -2.01
N LEU A 10 -14.58 2.82 -1.99
CA LEU A 10 -15.25 3.67 -1.00
C LEU A 10 -16.78 3.55 -1.08
N PHE A 11 -17.35 3.48 -2.28
CA PHE A 11 -18.79 3.30 -2.46
C PHE A 11 -19.23 1.95 -1.91
N VAL A 12 -18.52 0.89 -2.29
CA VAL A 12 -18.80 -0.48 -1.85
C VAL A 12 -18.72 -0.57 -0.32
N ASP A 13 -17.81 0.15 0.32
CA ASP A 13 -17.65 0.23 1.78
C ASP A 13 -18.62 1.20 2.47
N GLY A 14 -19.37 1.99 1.71
CA GLY A 14 -20.33 2.97 2.24
C GLY A 14 -19.68 4.23 2.80
N GLU A 15 -18.41 4.47 2.46
CA GLU A 15 -17.61 5.62 2.89
C GLU A 15 -17.61 6.75 1.85
N LEU A 16 -18.11 6.50 0.64
CA LEU A 16 -18.18 7.52 -0.41
C LEU A 16 -19.25 8.58 -0.12
N GLU A 17 -18.84 9.84 -0.11
CA GLU A 17 -19.73 11.00 0.06
C GLU A 17 -20.84 11.03 -0.99
N LYS A 18 -22.06 11.42 -0.60
CA LYS A 18 -23.24 11.40 -1.48
C LYS A 18 -23.07 12.21 -2.77
N GLU A 19 -22.34 13.33 -2.69
CA GLU A 19 -22.07 14.21 -3.83
C GLU A 19 -21.19 13.53 -4.89
N GLN A 20 -20.27 12.67 -4.45
CA GLN A 20 -19.35 11.93 -5.33
C GLN A 20 -19.99 10.67 -5.91
N GLN A 21 -21.09 10.17 -5.32
CA GLN A 21 -21.81 9.01 -5.83
C GLN A 21 -22.40 9.27 -7.22
N SER A 22 -22.96 10.47 -7.46
CA SER A 22 -23.50 10.82 -8.78
C SER A 22 -22.42 10.86 -9.86
N GLU A 23 -21.23 11.43 -9.55
CA GLU A 23 -20.09 11.45 -10.49
C GLU A 23 -19.62 10.03 -10.79
N LEU A 24 -19.57 9.16 -9.77
CA LEU A 24 -19.21 7.76 -9.94
C LEU A 24 -20.21 7.01 -10.83
N PHE A 25 -21.52 7.19 -10.62
CA PHE A 25 -22.53 6.51 -11.46
C PHE A 25 -22.55 7.01 -12.90
N GLU A 26 -22.35 8.31 -13.12
CA GLU A 26 -22.22 8.87 -14.47
C GLU A 26 -20.98 8.30 -15.19
N HIS A 27 -19.88 8.11 -14.47
CA HIS A 27 -18.69 7.48 -15.01
C HIS A 27 -18.92 5.99 -15.32
N LEU A 28 -19.52 5.25 -14.38
CA LEU A 28 -19.84 3.83 -14.55
C LEU A 28 -20.73 3.62 -15.76
N ALA A 29 -21.71 4.48 -16.04
CA ALA A 29 -22.58 4.37 -17.22
C ALA A 29 -21.83 4.35 -18.56
N ASN A 30 -20.66 5.00 -18.61
CA ASN A 30 -19.89 5.19 -19.85
C ASN A 30 -18.63 4.31 -19.95
N CYS A 31 -18.26 3.59 -18.89
CA CYS A 31 -17.03 2.78 -18.82
C CYS A 31 -17.35 1.31 -18.50
N GLU A 32 -17.31 0.45 -19.52
CA GLU A 32 -17.57 -1.00 -19.37
C GLU A 32 -16.54 -1.69 -18.44
N ASP A 33 -15.26 -1.34 -18.57
CA ASP A 33 -14.19 -1.86 -17.70
C ASP A 33 -14.45 -1.51 -16.21
N CYS A 34 -14.95 -0.30 -15.96
CA CYS A 34 -15.26 0.20 -14.63
C CYS A 34 -16.51 -0.49 -14.05
N GLN A 35 -17.51 -0.79 -14.90
CA GLN A 35 -18.68 -1.60 -14.50
C GLN A 35 -18.27 -3.03 -14.11
N SER A 36 -17.36 -3.64 -14.87
CA SER A 36 -16.82 -4.96 -14.54
C SER A 36 -16.10 -4.91 -13.19
N LEU A 37 -15.23 -3.92 -12.98
CA LEU A 37 -14.52 -3.74 -11.71
C LEU A 37 -15.47 -3.52 -10.53
N PHE A 38 -16.52 -2.73 -10.73
CA PHE A 38 -17.57 -2.50 -9.73
C PHE A 38 -18.33 -3.79 -9.37
N THR A 39 -18.67 -4.59 -10.38
CA THR A 39 -19.36 -5.87 -10.16
C THR A 39 -18.46 -6.88 -9.44
N ASP A 40 -17.19 -6.97 -9.86
CA ASP A 40 -16.19 -7.85 -9.26
C ASP A 40 -15.93 -7.49 -7.79
N THR A 41 -15.85 -6.20 -7.47
CA THR A 41 -15.64 -5.72 -6.10
C THR A 41 -16.83 -6.02 -5.20
N LEU A 42 -18.08 -5.83 -5.67
CA LEU A 42 -19.28 -6.23 -4.95
C LEU A 42 -19.32 -7.74 -4.67
N LEU A 43 -19.02 -8.55 -5.69
CA LEU A 43 -19.00 -10.01 -5.56
C LEU A 43 -17.88 -10.48 -4.63
N LEU A 44 -16.70 -9.85 -4.70
CA LEU A 44 -15.59 -10.15 -3.78
C LEU A 44 -15.96 -9.82 -2.33
N LYS A 45 -16.65 -8.69 -2.10
CA LYS A 45 -17.13 -8.30 -0.76
C LYS A 45 -18.17 -9.27 -0.22
N GLU A 46 -19.11 -9.72 -1.05
CA GLU A 46 -20.08 -10.71 -0.63
C GLU A 46 -19.42 -12.05 -0.31
N LYS A 47 -18.51 -12.52 -1.18
CA LYS A 47 -17.77 -13.77 -0.96
C LYS A 47 -16.91 -13.69 0.30
N SER A 48 -16.23 -12.56 0.55
CA SER A 48 -15.44 -12.38 1.77
C SER A 48 -16.33 -12.36 3.02
N ARG A 49 -17.52 -11.75 2.95
CA ARG A 49 -18.52 -11.78 4.03
C ARG A 49 -18.98 -13.20 4.34
N VAL A 50 -19.36 -13.97 3.32
CA VAL A 50 -19.79 -15.37 3.48
C VAL A 50 -18.65 -16.22 4.03
N TYR A 51 -17.45 -16.10 3.45
CA TYR A 51 -16.27 -16.80 3.93
C TYR A 51 -16.00 -16.49 5.40
N CYS A 52 -16.04 -15.22 5.81
CA CYS A 52 -15.88 -14.83 7.20
C CYS A 52 -16.96 -15.44 8.09
N ALA A 53 -18.24 -15.40 7.67
CA ALA A 53 -19.37 -15.97 8.41
C ALA A 53 -19.23 -17.49 8.64
N GLU A 54 -18.84 -18.23 7.60
CA GLU A 54 -18.62 -19.68 7.66
C GLU A 54 -17.39 -20.06 8.48
N ASN A 55 -16.36 -19.22 8.45
CA ASN A 55 -15.08 -19.48 9.12
C ASN A 55 -14.95 -18.75 10.47
N LEU A 56 -16.03 -18.16 11.02
CA LEU A 56 -16.01 -17.47 12.32
C LEU A 56 -15.43 -18.34 13.45
N TYR A 57 -15.68 -19.66 13.40
CA TYR A 57 -15.14 -20.61 14.37
C TYR A 57 -13.61 -20.73 14.32
N GLN A 58 -13.00 -20.52 13.14
CA GLN A 58 -11.54 -20.49 12.95
C GLN A 58 -10.96 -19.13 13.33
N ILE A 59 -11.76 -18.06 13.25
CA ILE A 59 -11.42 -16.70 13.71
C ILE A 59 -11.54 -16.58 15.25
N LYS A 60 -11.53 -17.69 15.99
CA LYS A 60 -11.19 -17.70 17.43
C LYS A 60 -9.69 -17.47 17.66
N SER A 61 -9.06 -16.56 16.92
CA SER A 61 -7.78 -16.01 17.31
C SER A 61 -8.05 -14.98 18.40
N LYS A 62 -8.20 -15.45 19.66
CA LYS A 62 -7.93 -14.56 20.79
C LYS A 62 -6.56 -13.93 20.49
N PRO A 63 -6.43 -12.59 20.52
CA PRO A 63 -5.12 -11.98 20.32
C PRO A 63 -4.17 -12.68 21.28
N LYS A 64 -3.11 -13.30 20.74
CA LYS A 64 -2.13 -13.99 21.56
C LYS A 64 -1.70 -12.98 22.63
N PRO A 65 -1.69 -13.37 23.92
CA PRO A 65 -1.36 -12.44 24.98
C PRO A 65 -0.01 -11.81 24.64
N VAL A 66 -0.02 -10.52 24.34
CA VAL A 66 1.19 -9.79 23.98
C VAL A 66 2.15 -9.91 25.16
N SER A 67 3.39 -10.29 24.88
CA SER A 67 4.40 -10.42 25.93
C SER A 67 4.54 -9.08 26.66
N LYS A 68 4.74 -9.12 27.97
CA LYS A 68 4.94 -7.89 28.77
C LYS A 68 6.09 -7.04 28.20
N PHE A 69 7.08 -7.69 27.58
CA PHE A 69 8.18 -7.04 26.86
C PHE A 69 7.72 -6.17 25.69
N TYR A 70 6.74 -6.60 24.90
CA TYR A 70 6.24 -5.80 23.78
C TYR A 70 5.59 -4.51 24.28
N LYS A 71 4.80 -4.57 25.35
CA LYS A 71 4.21 -3.38 25.97
C LYS A 71 5.30 -2.40 26.42
N ILE A 72 6.32 -2.90 27.12
CA ILE A 72 7.44 -2.07 27.58
C ILE A 72 8.17 -1.45 26.38
N ALA A 73 8.51 -2.23 25.37
CA ALA A 73 9.20 -1.76 24.17
C ALA A 73 8.39 -0.69 23.40
N PHE A 74 7.06 -0.84 23.34
CA PHE A 74 6.18 0.14 22.71
C PHE A 74 6.19 1.47 23.47
N TYR A 75 6.08 1.43 24.80
CA TYR A 75 6.12 2.63 25.63
C TYR A 75 7.50 3.29 25.63
N THR A 76 8.58 2.52 25.68
CA THR A 76 9.95 3.09 25.61
C THR A 76 10.22 3.71 24.26
N SER A 77 9.76 3.09 23.16
CA SER A 77 9.88 3.66 21.82
C SER A 77 9.08 4.97 21.70
N SER A 78 7.86 5.01 22.24
CA SER A 78 7.03 6.21 22.23
C SER A 78 7.65 7.34 23.07
N ALA A 79 8.16 7.03 24.27
CA ALA A 79 8.83 7.99 25.13
C ALA A 79 10.11 8.54 24.49
N ALA A 80 10.91 7.68 23.84
CA ALA A 80 12.11 8.10 23.13
C ALA A 80 11.79 9.04 21.95
N ALA A 81 10.70 8.79 21.22
CA ALA A 81 10.27 9.68 20.14
C ALA A 81 9.88 11.08 20.66
N VAL A 82 9.17 11.15 21.79
CA VAL A 82 8.82 12.42 22.43
C VAL A 82 10.07 13.16 22.92
N LEU A 83 11.04 12.44 23.52
CA LEU A 83 12.31 13.03 23.94
C LEU A 83 13.13 13.55 22.76
N LEU A 84 13.20 12.80 21.65
CA LEU A 84 13.88 13.25 20.43
C LEU A 84 13.22 14.49 19.85
N LEU A 85 11.88 14.54 19.80
CA LEU A 85 11.16 15.72 19.35
C LEU A 85 11.45 16.92 20.25
N PHE A 86 11.46 16.74 21.57
CA PHE A 86 11.80 17.79 22.51
C PHE A 86 13.24 18.29 22.34
N LEU A 87 14.20 17.38 22.13
CA LEU A 87 15.59 17.75 21.85
C LEU A 87 15.71 18.51 20.52
N LEU A 88 14.97 18.13 19.48
CA LEU A 88 14.97 18.85 18.20
C LEU A 88 14.42 20.27 18.33
N ILE A 89 13.39 20.47 19.17
CA ILE A 89 12.82 21.79 19.41
C ILE A 89 13.74 22.67 20.28
N THR A 90 14.41 22.06 21.28
CA THR A 90 15.22 22.81 22.26
C THR A 90 16.69 22.96 21.87
N ALA A 91 17.21 22.12 20.97
CA ALA A 91 18.55 22.25 20.45
C ALA A 91 18.65 23.47 19.55
N LYS A 92 19.18 24.57 20.10
CA LYS A 92 19.61 25.71 19.29
C LYS A 92 20.72 25.21 18.34
N PRO A 93 20.60 25.44 17.02
CA PRO A 93 21.69 25.11 16.11
C PRO A 93 22.93 25.87 16.56
N LYS A 94 24.03 25.16 16.82
CA LYS A 94 25.32 25.82 16.98
C LYS A 94 25.60 26.48 15.64
N GLU A 95 25.66 27.80 15.63
CA GLU A 95 26.17 28.57 14.50
C GLU A 95 27.62 28.12 14.27
N THR A 96 27.80 27.16 13.37
CA THR A 96 29.10 26.92 12.79
C THR A 96 29.36 28.12 11.90
N PHE A 97 30.13 29.08 12.41
CA PHE A 97 30.76 30.09 11.59
C PHE A 97 31.62 29.35 10.57
N VAL A 98 31.05 29.10 9.39
CA VAL A 98 31.82 28.80 8.20
C VAL A 98 32.54 30.10 7.90
N THR A 99 33.79 30.23 8.35
CA THR A 99 34.66 31.29 7.87
C THR A 99 34.72 31.13 6.35
N LYS A 100 34.04 32.04 5.64
CA LYS A 100 34.17 32.23 4.21
C LYS A 100 35.62 32.59 3.91
N ASN A 101 36.47 31.59 3.75
CA ASN A 101 37.63 31.74 2.90
C ASN A 101 37.06 31.69 1.48
N GLU A 102 36.71 32.87 0.95
CA GLU A 102 36.58 33.07 -0.49
C GLU A 102 37.97 32.88 -1.11
N VAL A 103 38.36 31.62 -1.30
CA VAL A 103 39.34 31.30 -2.33
C VAL A 103 38.53 31.23 -3.61
N ARG A 104 38.58 32.32 -4.37
CA ARG A 104 38.11 32.40 -5.75
C ARG A 104 38.91 31.37 -6.55
N VAL A 105 38.36 30.16 -6.67
CA VAL A 105 38.88 29.17 -7.61
C VAL A 105 38.31 29.57 -8.96
N ASP A 106 39.11 30.29 -9.74
CA ASP A 106 38.85 30.48 -11.16
C ASP A 106 38.84 29.10 -11.81
N THR A 107 37.65 28.54 -12.01
CA THR A 107 37.48 27.32 -12.80
C THR A 107 37.69 27.69 -14.25
N VAL A 108 38.94 27.62 -14.69
CA VAL A 108 39.29 27.53 -16.11
C VAL A 108 38.62 26.27 -16.63
N PHE A 109 37.58 26.44 -17.44
CA PHE A 109 36.95 25.35 -18.17
C PHE A 109 37.97 24.79 -19.17
N VAL A 110 38.64 23.71 -18.78
CA VAL A 110 39.34 22.83 -19.72
C VAL A 110 38.28 21.87 -20.25
N GLU A 111 37.75 22.19 -21.43
CA GLU A 111 36.99 21.26 -22.24
C GLU A 111 37.93 20.11 -22.62
N LYS A 112 37.81 18.97 -21.92
CA LYS A 112 38.50 17.73 -22.26
C LYS A 112 37.49 16.67 -22.62
N GLU A 113 37.75 16.11 -23.79
CA GLU A 113 36.96 15.21 -24.62
C GLU A 113 36.40 14.00 -23.87
N LYS A 114 35.21 13.57 -24.30
CA LYS A 114 34.59 12.30 -23.91
C LYS A 114 35.45 11.12 -24.38
N PRO A 115 35.58 10.07 -23.56
CA PRO A 115 35.60 8.72 -24.07
C PRO A 115 34.44 7.87 -23.53
N LEU A 116 33.96 7.03 -24.45
CA LEU A 116 32.97 5.96 -24.28
C LEU A 116 33.47 4.81 -23.39
N LEU A 117 32.49 3.98 -23.00
CA LEU A 117 32.53 2.55 -22.63
C LEU A 117 32.68 2.11 -21.15
N ASN A 118 31.55 1.56 -20.68
CA ASN A 118 31.32 0.24 -20.09
C ASN A 118 31.99 -0.27 -18.80
N GLU A 119 31.10 -0.89 -18.01
CA GLU A 119 31.21 -2.08 -17.16
C GLU A 119 32.34 -2.18 -16.13
N GLY A 120 31.92 -2.19 -14.86
CA GLY A 120 32.67 -2.86 -13.80
C GLY A 120 32.39 -2.28 -12.40
N ASN A 121 31.95 -3.16 -11.49
CA ASN A 121 32.02 -3.01 -10.03
C ASN A 121 30.85 -2.30 -9.31
N LYS A 122 29.66 -2.90 -9.37
CA LYS A 122 28.71 -2.95 -8.24
C LYS A 122 28.74 -4.35 -7.60
N LYS A 123 29.75 -4.61 -6.77
CA LYS A 123 29.74 -5.72 -5.78
C LYS A 123 30.17 -5.17 -4.43
N LEU A 124 29.23 -4.59 -3.69
CA LEU A 124 29.43 -4.40 -2.24
C LEU A 124 28.14 -4.33 -1.39
N PHE A 125 26.96 -4.48 -1.98
CA PHE A 125 25.70 -4.55 -1.21
C PHE A 125 24.91 -5.82 -1.55
N ALA A 126 25.51 -6.97 -1.23
CA ALA A 126 24.82 -8.26 -1.28
C ALA A 126 25.22 -9.08 -0.05
N ASN A 127 24.80 -8.65 1.15
CA ASN A 127 24.77 -9.50 2.33
C ASN A 127 24.04 -8.82 3.51
N ILE A 128 22.71 -8.71 3.43
CA ILE A 128 21.88 -8.75 4.64
C ILE A 128 20.75 -9.75 4.40
N LYS A 129 20.84 -10.84 5.17
CA LYS A 129 19.96 -12.01 5.18
C LYS A 129 18.50 -11.63 5.41
N GLN A 130 17.62 -11.90 4.44
CA GLN A 130 16.23 -12.26 4.72
C GLN A 130 16.14 -13.78 4.79
N LYS A 131 16.04 -14.30 6.02
CA LYS A 131 15.67 -15.69 6.28
C LYS A 131 14.37 -15.70 7.09
N SER A 132 13.41 -16.45 6.57
CA SER A 132 12.16 -16.94 7.18
C SER A 132 10.96 -15.98 7.30
N LYS A 133 10.11 -16.03 6.27
CA LYS A 133 8.63 -15.95 6.24
C LYS A 133 8.25 -16.13 4.77
N SER A 134 7.27 -16.89 4.34
CA SER A 134 6.32 -17.82 4.93
C SER A 134 5.69 -18.48 3.71
N SER A 135 5.89 -19.78 3.53
CA SER A 135 5.42 -20.56 2.37
C SER A 135 3.91 -20.42 2.10
N ASN A 136 3.11 -20.03 3.10
CA ASN A 136 1.66 -19.85 2.98
C ASN A 136 1.21 -18.60 2.22
N GLU A 137 2.03 -17.55 2.18
CA GLU A 137 1.66 -16.30 1.50
C GLU A 137 1.67 -16.49 -0.03
N VAL A 138 2.59 -17.31 -0.52
CA VAL A 138 2.70 -17.69 -1.93
C VAL A 138 1.56 -18.62 -2.35
N ALA A 139 1.09 -19.50 -1.44
CA ALA A 139 -0.04 -20.39 -1.70
C ALA A 139 -1.34 -19.60 -1.92
N PHE A 140 -1.62 -18.63 -1.05
CA PHE A 140 -2.82 -17.78 -1.13
C PHE A 140 -2.84 -16.91 -2.40
N VAL A 141 -1.71 -16.29 -2.74
CA VAL A 141 -1.59 -15.47 -3.95
C VAL A 141 -1.76 -16.31 -5.23
N ASN A 142 -1.29 -17.55 -5.23
CA ASN A 142 -1.47 -18.47 -6.34
C ASN A 142 -2.91 -19.01 -6.45
N GLU A 143 -3.63 -19.13 -5.34
CA GLU A 143 -5.03 -19.55 -5.31
C GLU A 143 -5.95 -18.44 -5.85
N ILE A 144 -5.71 -17.18 -5.46
CA ILE A 144 -6.43 -16.01 -6.02
C ILE A 144 -6.23 -15.90 -7.53
N LYS A 145 -5.01 -16.13 -8.02
CA LYS A 145 -4.73 -16.09 -9.48
C LYS A 145 -5.51 -17.14 -10.26
N LYS A 146 -5.81 -18.30 -9.68
CA LYS A 146 -6.62 -19.36 -10.30
C LYS A 146 -8.12 -19.04 -10.31
N MET A 147 -8.61 -18.22 -9.38
CA MET A 147 -10.02 -17.83 -9.33
C MET A 147 -10.41 -16.82 -10.43
N LYS A 148 -9.44 -16.08 -11.00
CA LYS A 148 -9.70 -15.14 -12.11
C LYS A 148 -10.09 -15.80 -13.43
N THR A 149 -9.97 -17.13 -13.57
CA THR A 149 -10.15 -17.82 -14.87
C THR A 149 -11.50 -18.51 -15.05
N THR A 150 -12.39 -18.52 -14.07
CA THR A 150 -13.75 -19.06 -14.26
C THR A 150 -14.62 -18.02 -14.93
N LYS A 151 -14.79 -18.16 -16.25
CA LYS A 151 -15.74 -17.36 -17.04
C LYS A 151 -17.15 -17.48 -16.45
N ILE A 152 -17.74 -16.34 -16.13
CA ILE A 152 -19.10 -16.22 -15.60
C ILE A 152 -20.07 -16.65 -16.70
N THR A 153 -21.00 -17.55 -16.36
CA THR A 153 -22.11 -17.92 -17.24
C THR A 153 -23.35 -17.11 -16.89
N LEU A 154 -24.13 -16.72 -17.91
CA LEU A 154 -25.36 -15.92 -17.78
C LEU A 154 -26.40 -16.53 -16.83
N SER A 155 -26.31 -17.82 -16.55
CA SER A 155 -27.12 -18.57 -15.59
C SER A 155 -26.79 -18.29 -14.12
N ASP A 156 -25.63 -17.68 -13.83
CA ASP A 156 -25.20 -17.35 -12.46
C ASP A 156 -25.69 -15.97 -12.00
N LEU A 157 -26.31 -15.19 -12.90
CA LEU A 157 -26.99 -13.95 -12.54
C LEU A 157 -28.38 -14.25 -11.99
N ILE A 158 -28.54 -14.13 -10.68
CA ILE A 158 -29.84 -14.17 -10.01
C ILE A 158 -30.68 -12.98 -10.49
N LYS A 159 -31.84 -13.25 -11.10
CA LYS A 159 -32.85 -12.24 -11.42
C LYS A 159 -33.42 -11.69 -10.12
N TYR A 160 -33.18 -10.40 -9.85
CA TYR A 160 -33.96 -9.67 -8.85
C TYR A 160 -35.34 -9.37 -9.45
N ASP A 161 -36.36 -10.02 -8.89
CA ASP A 161 -37.75 -9.71 -9.15
C ASP A 161 -38.09 -8.43 -8.36
N VAL A 162 -38.18 -7.30 -9.07
CA VAL A 162 -38.63 -6.04 -8.47
C VAL A 162 -40.14 -6.04 -8.53
N GLY A 163 -40.78 -6.42 -7.43
CA GLY A 163 -42.23 -6.36 -7.28
C GLY A 163 -42.76 -4.95 -7.53
N SER A 164 -43.77 -4.86 -8.38
CA SER A 164 -44.72 -3.75 -8.50
C SER A 164 -46.13 -4.32 -8.61
#